data_AF-A0A060W0J7-F1
#
_entry.id   AF-A0A060W0J7-F1
#
_cell.length_a   1.000
_cell.length_b   1.000
_cell.length_c   1.000
_cell.angle_alpha   90.00
_cell.angle_beta   90.00
_cell.angle_gamma   90.00
#
_symmetry.space_group_name_H-M   'P 1'
#
loop_
_entity.id
_entity.type
_entity.pdbx_description
1 polymer ?
#
loop_
_entity_poly.entity_id
_entity_poly.type
_entity_poly.pdbx_seq_one_letter_code
_entity_poly.pdbx_strand_id
1 'polypeptide(L)'
;MSVWKIPPSVGTILLASTPLVATTVSVILGSNLGSLISPPQMEDVQTLMSVVRTDIFVGSGEPVTIGREATGAGFHQEGDISSMCVDVNECIGAGNKYPCGENGTCWNLEGSYRCHCPPGFTTYGNNQSKCQELNCDPFATQSTPEQTLPGFDSLLSLLRNNCLVLINSSGLAGATEKTGEALLTVLANVTDVLQLQSNGQGGNSGKVTTLLRTVENSIRLIAPQLRENVSRINTSHTEVEVVVRRDRTPPRGPVRLTNENIQLDTTWETAIGDDTNFPGFAFAILLSYKSLQTLTNSSEQLSSRVVTVSVSNPNTTNLSEPIILTFNHLKSSDANTTCVYWSEDGEGAWSIQGCASVMSNSTHTVCSCTHLSSFALLRGIQENKVIHNNTVELLRGKRFLDL
;
A
#
# COMPACT_ATOMS: atom_id res chain seq x y z
N MET A 1 38.30 62.45 38.72
CA MET A 1 36.89 62.21 38.41
C MET A 1 36.45 61.03 39.24
N SER A 2 35.74 61.31 40.33
CA SER A 2 35.48 60.35 41.39
C SER A 2 34.02 59.89 41.35
N VAL A 3 33.89 58.56 41.39
CA VAL A 3 32.74 57.65 41.65
C VAL A 3 31.57 58.25 42.43
N TRP A 4 30.34 57.75 42.18
CA TRP A 4 29.19 57.38 43.07
C TRP A 4 27.94 57.29 42.16
N LYS A 5 26.91 56.45 42.28
CA LYS A 5 26.56 55.19 42.96
C LYS A 5 25.20 54.74 42.36
N ILE A 6 24.89 53.44 42.34
CA ILE A 6 23.55 52.87 42.03
C ILE A 6 22.59 53.09 43.22
N PRO A 7 21.27 53.15 43.00
CA PRO A 7 20.33 52.43 43.87
C PRO A 7 19.28 51.56 43.14
N PRO A 8 18.63 50.61 43.86
CA PRO A 8 18.14 49.32 43.35
C PRO A 8 16.61 49.12 43.44
N SER A 9 16.07 48.09 42.77
CA SER A 9 14.93 47.21 43.21
C SER A 9 14.40 46.42 41.99
N VAL A 10 14.71 45.12 41.83
CA VAL A 10 14.05 43.92 42.39
C VAL A 10 12.53 43.89 42.16
N GLY A 11 12.10 43.00 41.25
CA GLY A 11 10.74 42.49 41.12
C GLY A 11 10.78 41.05 40.61
N THR A 12 10.45 40.13 41.51
CA THR A 12 10.53 38.66 41.44
C THR A 12 9.74 38.02 40.28
N ILE A 13 10.32 36.96 39.70
CA ILE A 13 9.63 36.00 38.80
C ILE A 13 8.63 35.17 39.63
N LEU A 14 7.34 35.23 39.27
CA LEU A 14 6.34 34.25 39.68
C LEU A 14 6.09 33.31 38.49
N LEU A 15 6.62 32.09 38.58
CA LEU A 15 6.14 30.96 37.80
C LEU A 15 4.93 30.38 38.53
N ALA A 16 3.75 30.50 37.95
CA ALA A 16 2.56 29.75 38.36
C ALA A 16 2.21 28.74 37.25
N SER A 17 2.09 27.48 37.66
CA SER A 17 1.82 26.32 36.83
C SER A 17 0.32 26.15 36.50
N THR A 18 0.04 26.10 35.19
CA THR A 18 -1.05 25.38 34.45
C THR A 18 -2.53 25.70 34.71
N PRO A 19 -3.46 25.42 33.75
CA PRO A 19 -3.35 25.25 32.29
C PRO A 19 -4.28 26.23 31.52
N LEU A 20 -4.19 26.20 30.18
CA LEU A 20 -4.99 26.89 29.15
C LEU A 20 -4.42 28.20 28.57
N VAL A 21 -4.29 28.14 27.23
CA VAL A 21 -4.17 29.21 26.23
C VAL A 21 -2.76 29.76 25.92
N ALA A 22 -2.33 29.44 24.70
CA ALA A 22 -1.39 30.13 23.81
C ALA A 22 -0.02 30.57 24.36
N THR A 23 1.01 29.82 24.00
CA THR A 23 2.41 30.28 23.98
C THR A 23 2.58 31.41 22.97
N THR A 24 2.66 32.65 23.43
CA THR A 24 3.23 33.76 22.66
C THR A 24 4.76 33.75 22.85
N VAL A 25 5.50 33.39 21.79
CA VAL A 25 6.96 33.58 21.76
C VAL A 25 7.23 35.03 21.36
N SER A 26 7.66 35.87 22.30
CA SER A 26 8.16 37.21 21.99
C SER A 26 9.64 37.12 21.63
N VAL A 27 9.99 37.39 20.37
CA VAL A 27 11.39 37.59 19.95
C VAL A 27 11.72 39.08 20.12
N ILE A 28 12.55 39.41 21.11
CA ILE A 28 13.14 40.75 21.25
C ILE A 28 14.46 40.76 20.47
N LEU A 29 14.54 41.53 19.39
CA LEU A 29 15.81 41.81 18.69
C LEU A 29 16.61 42.84 19.50
N GLY A 30 17.58 42.36 20.28
CA GLY A 30 18.60 43.17 20.95
C GLY A 30 19.99 42.79 20.44
N SER A 31 20.70 43.77 19.89
CA SER A 31 21.99 43.64 19.21
C SER A 31 23.19 43.33 20.14
N ASN A 32 24.09 42.46 19.64
CA ASN A 32 25.53 42.30 19.92
C ASN A 32 26.02 41.65 21.25
N LEU A 33 26.53 40.40 21.17
CA LEU A 33 27.98 40.06 21.29
C LEU A 33 28.23 38.53 21.16
N GLY A 34 29.12 38.14 20.22
CA GLY A 34 30.24 37.21 20.45
C GLY A 34 30.03 35.68 20.59
N SER A 35 30.49 34.95 19.56
CA SER A 35 31.27 33.69 19.59
C SER A 35 30.60 32.29 19.40
N LEU A 36 31.02 31.66 18.28
CA LEU A 36 31.45 30.26 18.06
C LEU A 36 30.45 29.09 18.26
N ILE A 37 29.72 28.69 17.21
CA ILE A 37 29.39 27.27 16.90
C ILE A 37 29.33 27.08 15.36
N SER A 38 30.01 26.05 14.85
CA SER A 38 30.06 25.60 13.44
C SER A 38 28.79 24.80 13.04
N PRO A 39 28.46 24.63 11.74
CA PRO A 39 27.09 24.32 11.31
C PRO A 39 26.79 22.82 11.23
N PRO A 40 25.53 22.40 11.44
CA PRO A 40 24.95 21.28 10.72
C PRO A 40 23.82 21.73 9.77
N GLN A 41 24.00 21.30 8.52
CA GLN A 41 23.06 20.88 7.48
C GLN A 41 21.59 21.35 7.54
N MET A 42 21.20 21.92 6.41
CA MET A 42 19.92 22.51 6.04
C MET A 42 18.91 21.42 5.64
N GLU A 43 17.99 21.05 6.53
CA GLU A 43 16.70 20.40 6.25
C GLU A 43 15.71 20.92 7.31
N ASP A 44 14.44 21.16 6.95
CA ASP A 44 13.34 21.73 7.77
C ASP A 44 13.16 23.26 7.85
N VAL A 45 12.99 23.91 6.69
CA VAL A 45 12.32 25.25 6.62
C VAL A 45 10.90 25.16 6.03
N GLN A 46 10.38 23.96 5.72
CA GLN A 46 9.08 23.83 5.06
C GLN A 46 7.88 23.66 6.03
N THR A 47 8.12 23.58 7.33
CA THR A 47 7.08 23.33 8.36
C THR A 47 6.86 24.50 9.31
N LEU A 48 7.43 25.68 9.03
CA LEU A 48 7.23 26.90 9.84
C LEU A 48 6.47 28.04 9.14
N MET A 49 6.02 27.85 7.89
CA MET A 49 5.25 28.87 7.15
C MET A 49 3.72 28.71 7.26
N SER A 50 3.20 27.75 8.02
CA SER A 50 1.75 27.48 8.05
C SER A 50 1.00 28.00 9.29
N VAL A 51 1.66 28.56 10.30
CA VAL A 51 0.98 29.08 11.51
C VAL A 51 1.64 30.35 12.04
N VAL A 52 1.46 31.46 11.33
CA VAL A 52 1.66 32.80 11.92
C VAL A 52 0.47 33.67 11.52
N ARG A 53 -0.49 33.83 12.44
CA ARG A 53 -1.36 35.01 12.46
C ARG A 53 -0.53 36.15 13.05
N THR A 54 0.06 36.99 12.21
CA THR A 54 0.57 38.30 12.63
C THR A 54 -0.41 39.35 12.17
N ASP A 55 -1.31 39.77 13.06
CA ASP A 55 -2.02 41.02 12.91
C ASP A 55 -0.99 42.15 13.11
N ILE A 56 -0.43 42.68 12.01
CA ILE A 56 0.44 43.84 12.05
C ILE A 56 -0.47 45.08 12.09
N PHE A 57 -0.61 45.69 13.26
CA PHE A 57 -1.23 47.01 13.40
C PHE A 57 -0.21 48.08 12.97
N VAL A 58 -0.37 48.61 11.76
CA VAL A 58 0.19 49.92 11.39
C VAL A 58 -0.82 50.98 11.84
N GLY A 59 -0.33 52.03 12.50
CA GLY A 59 -1.13 53.04 13.18
C GLY A 59 -2.27 53.63 12.33
N SER A 60 -3.39 53.84 13.03
CA SER A 60 -4.63 54.53 12.61
C SER A 60 -5.29 54.06 11.31
N GLY A 61 -6.14 53.03 11.43
CA GLY A 61 -7.49 53.07 10.87
C GLY A 61 -7.68 52.62 9.42
N GLU A 62 -7.38 51.36 9.11
CA GLU A 62 -8.23 50.41 8.36
C GLU A 62 -7.54 49.04 8.33
N PRO A 63 -8.24 47.90 8.45
CA PRO A 63 -7.63 46.58 8.37
C PRO A 63 -7.19 46.31 6.93
N VAL A 64 -5.88 46.47 6.65
CA VAL A 64 -5.30 45.95 5.41
C VAL A 64 -5.26 44.43 5.52
N THR A 65 -6.14 43.77 4.78
CA THR A 65 -6.12 42.31 4.65
C THR A 65 -4.90 41.97 3.79
N ILE A 66 -3.82 41.49 4.40
CA ILE A 66 -2.70 40.94 3.63
C ILE A 66 -3.22 39.67 2.97
N GLY A 67 -3.41 39.74 1.65
CA GLY A 67 -3.88 38.63 0.83
C GLY A 67 -3.02 37.40 1.06
N ARG A 68 -3.67 36.31 1.44
CA ARG A 68 -3.09 34.97 1.48
C ARG A 68 -2.53 34.69 0.08
N GLU A 69 -1.22 34.49 -0.08
CA GLU A 69 -0.70 33.83 -1.28
C GLU A 69 -1.28 32.41 -1.29
N ALA A 70 -2.41 32.22 -1.97
CA ALA A 70 -3.07 30.93 -2.11
C ALA A 70 -3.24 30.58 -3.59
N THR A 71 -2.11 30.45 -4.30
CA THR A 71 -2.03 29.57 -5.48
C THR A 71 -1.80 28.13 -5.02
N GLY A 72 -2.71 27.63 -4.19
CA GLY A 72 -2.77 26.21 -3.80
C GLY A 72 -3.60 25.41 -4.80
N ALA A 73 -3.41 24.09 -4.85
CA ALA A 73 -4.33 23.21 -5.57
C ALA A 73 -5.78 23.45 -5.08
N GLY A 74 -6.72 23.62 -6.01
CA GLY A 74 -8.14 23.88 -5.69
C GLY A 74 -8.56 25.35 -5.72
N PHE A 75 -7.63 26.30 -5.96
CA PHE A 75 -7.96 27.72 -6.16
C PHE A 75 -7.33 28.26 -7.45
N HIS A 76 -7.97 29.23 -8.08
CA HIS A 76 -7.37 30.01 -9.17
C HIS A 76 -7.45 31.50 -8.85
N GLN A 77 -6.53 32.28 -9.44
CA GLN A 77 -6.59 33.73 -9.37
C GLN A 77 -7.49 34.26 -10.49
N GLU A 78 -8.24 35.31 -10.20
CA GLU A 78 -9.04 36.03 -11.18
C GLU A 78 -8.78 37.54 -11.07
N GLY A 79 -8.28 38.16 -12.15
CA GLY A 79 -7.99 39.61 -12.25
C GLY A 79 -6.52 40.02 -12.07
N ASP A 80 -6.15 41.18 -12.63
CA ASP A 80 -4.77 41.75 -12.64
C ASP A 80 -4.50 42.70 -11.46
N ILE A 81 -5.51 43.03 -10.65
CA ILE A 81 -5.38 43.92 -9.49
C ILE A 81 -6.26 43.38 -8.35
N SER A 82 -5.60 42.93 -7.27
CA SER A 82 -6.13 42.32 -6.04
C SER A 82 -6.26 40.79 -6.07
N SER A 83 -5.48 40.18 -5.18
CA SER A 83 -5.23 38.77 -4.89
C SER A 83 -6.47 38.00 -4.39
N MET A 84 -7.56 37.94 -5.16
CA MET A 84 -8.70 37.09 -4.81
C MET A 84 -8.48 35.66 -5.31
N CYS A 85 -8.33 34.74 -4.37
CA CYS A 85 -8.28 33.30 -4.66
C CYS A 85 -9.72 32.79 -4.74
N VAL A 86 -10.15 32.40 -5.94
CA VAL A 86 -11.47 31.85 -6.20
C VAL A 86 -11.39 30.34 -6.16
N ASP A 87 -12.33 29.73 -5.44
CA ASP A 87 -12.48 28.29 -5.37
C ASP A 87 -12.70 27.69 -6.77
N VAL A 88 -11.90 26.68 -7.12
CA VAL A 88 -12.08 25.93 -8.36
C VAL A 88 -13.17 24.91 -8.11
N ASN A 89 -14.34 25.11 -8.71
CA ASN A 89 -15.37 24.09 -8.65
C ASN A 89 -15.03 22.89 -9.55
N GLU A 90 -14.37 21.87 -8.99
CA GLU A 90 -13.96 20.69 -9.76
C GLU A 90 -15.15 19.86 -10.27
N CYS A 91 -16.35 20.07 -9.75
CA CYS A 91 -17.55 19.37 -10.18
C CYS A 91 -18.16 19.91 -11.49
N ILE A 92 -17.76 21.10 -11.97
CA ILE A 92 -18.39 21.77 -13.13
C ILE A 92 -17.60 21.54 -14.45
N GLY A 93 -16.63 20.62 -14.47
CA GLY A 93 -15.81 20.34 -15.67
C GLY A 93 -16.56 19.68 -16.85
N ALA A 94 -16.31 20.17 -18.08
CA ALA A 94 -16.88 19.62 -19.32
C ALA A 94 -16.05 18.44 -19.91
N GLY A 95 -16.74 17.41 -20.40
CA GLY A 95 -16.20 16.32 -21.24
C GLY A 95 -15.54 15.16 -20.46
N ASN A 96 -16.26 14.07 -20.20
CA ASN A 96 -15.81 12.78 -19.61
C ASN A 96 -14.91 12.84 -18.35
N LYS A 97 -14.74 14.02 -17.73
CA LYS A 97 -13.88 14.30 -16.58
C LYS A 97 -14.69 14.44 -15.29
N TYR A 98 -15.70 13.58 -15.11
CA TYR A 98 -16.45 13.58 -13.85
C TYR A 98 -15.52 13.05 -12.75
N PRO A 99 -15.14 13.87 -11.75
CA PRO A 99 -14.05 13.54 -10.83
C PRO A 99 -14.36 12.32 -9.95
N CYS A 100 -15.64 11.96 -9.83
CA CYS A 100 -16.13 10.82 -9.05
C CYS A 100 -16.40 9.55 -9.89
N GLY A 101 -16.15 9.60 -11.20
CA GLY A 101 -16.57 8.57 -12.15
C GLY A 101 -18.07 8.62 -12.43
N GLU A 102 -18.55 7.74 -13.31
CA GLU A 102 -19.97 7.72 -13.76
C GLU A 102 -20.95 7.41 -12.62
N ASN A 103 -20.50 6.64 -11.62
CA ASN A 103 -21.34 6.15 -10.54
C ASN A 103 -21.32 7.04 -9.29
N GLY A 104 -20.53 8.11 -9.26
CA GLY A 104 -20.39 8.98 -8.08
C GLY A 104 -21.04 10.34 -8.26
N THR A 105 -21.52 10.94 -7.16
CA THR A 105 -21.96 12.35 -7.14
C THR A 105 -20.85 13.25 -6.59
N CYS A 106 -20.47 14.29 -7.33
CA CYS A 106 -19.45 15.26 -6.89
C CYS A 106 -20.06 16.39 -6.08
N TRP A 107 -19.54 16.62 -4.88
CA TRP A 107 -19.89 17.75 -4.02
C TRP A 107 -18.70 18.69 -3.90
N ASN A 108 -18.86 19.92 -4.37
CA ASN A 108 -17.84 20.95 -4.26
C ASN A 108 -17.70 21.42 -2.83
N LEU A 109 -16.46 21.67 -2.39
CA LEU A 109 -16.09 22.20 -1.09
C LEU A 109 -15.11 23.36 -1.32
N GLU A 110 -14.93 24.23 -0.33
CA GLU A 110 -13.94 25.29 -0.49
C GLU A 110 -12.51 24.69 -0.54
N GLY A 111 -11.82 24.92 -1.65
CA GLY A 111 -10.49 24.43 -1.97
C GLY A 111 -10.41 22.95 -2.35
N SER A 112 -11.55 22.26 -2.53
CA SER A 112 -11.57 20.82 -2.81
C SER A 112 -12.94 20.31 -3.26
N TYR A 113 -13.07 19.01 -3.50
CA TYR A 113 -14.35 18.34 -3.69
C TYR A 113 -14.38 17.02 -2.92
N ARG A 114 -15.57 16.45 -2.78
CA ARG A 114 -15.75 15.07 -2.34
C ARG A 114 -16.72 14.30 -3.21
N CYS A 115 -16.47 13.01 -3.32
CA CYS A 115 -17.28 12.05 -4.04
C CYS A 115 -18.18 11.28 -3.08
N HIS A 116 -19.48 11.33 -3.36
CA HIS A 116 -20.48 10.53 -2.69
C HIS A 116 -20.84 9.33 -3.57
N CYS A 117 -20.66 8.12 -3.05
CA CYS A 117 -20.91 6.89 -3.79
C CYS A 117 -22.27 6.27 -3.39
N PRO A 118 -23.01 5.72 -4.37
CA PRO A 118 -24.22 4.95 -4.10
C PRO A 118 -23.90 3.62 -3.41
N PRO A 119 -24.89 2.95 -2.81
CA PRO A 119 -24.69 1.65 -2.18
C PRO A 119 -24.02 0.64 -3.12
N GLY A 120 -23.07 -0.12 -2.59
CA GLY A 120 -22.24 -1.07 -3.36
C GLY A 120 -20.97 -0.46 -3.95
N PHE A 121 -20.79 0.86 -3.84
CA PHE A 121 -19.61 1.57 -4.28
C PHE A 121 -18.89 2.26 -3.12
N THR A 122 -17.57 2.43 -3.24
CA THR A 122 -16.76 3.10 -2.23
C THR A 122 -15.65 3.94 -2.85
N THR A 123 -15.15 4.89 -2.06
CA THR A 123 -13.90 5.60 -2.33
C THR A 123 -12.72 5.07 -1.50
N TYR A 124 -12.92 3.95 -0.78
CA TYR A 124 -11.96 3.38 0.16
C TYR A 124 -11.46 4.39 1.21
N GLY A 125 -12.31 5.33 1.61
CA GLY A 125 -11.98 6.39 2.58
C GLY A 125 -11.27 7.61 1.97
N ASN A 126 -10.90 7.59 0.69
CA ASN A 126 -10.36 8.76 -0.01
C ASN A 126 -11.47 9.52 -0.74
N ASN A 127 -12.04 10.51 -0.07
CA ASN A 127 -13.16 11.30 -0.59
C ASN A 127 -12.94 11.95 -1.98
N GLN A 128 -11.72 12.06 -2.50
CA GLN A 128 -11.44 12.61 -3.84
C GLN A 128 -11.25 11.55 -4.93
N SER A 129 -11.28 10.26 -4.58
CA SER A 129 -11.18 9.13 -5.52
C SER A 129 -12.51 8.86 -6.21
N LYS A 130 -12.44 8.23 -7.39
CA LYS A 130 -13.64 7.76 -8.10
C LYS A 130 -14.31 6.65 -7.31
N CYS A 131 -15.63 6.58 -7.42
CA CYS A 131 -16.38 5.47 -6.85
C CYS A 131 -16.02 4.17 -7.56
N GLN A 132 -15.65 3.15 -6.79
CA GLN A 132 -15.34 1.81 -7.26
C GLN A 132 -16.33 0.82 -6.68
N GLU A 133 -16.77 -0.13 -7.48
CA GLU A 133 -17.61 -1.23 -7.01
C GLU A 133 -16.82 -2.05 -5.99
N LEU A 134 -17.47 -2.41 -4.88
CA LEU A 134 -16.87 -3.22 -3.83
C LEU A 134 -17.81 -4.36 -3.43
N ASN A 135 -17.39 -5.58 -3.75
CA ASN A 135 -18.08 -6.80 -3.34
C ASN A 135 -17.55 -7.30 -1.98
N CYS A 136 -18.44 -7.44 -1.00
CA CYS A 136 -18.11 -7.94 0.34
C CYS A 136 -18.38 -9.44 0.54
N ASP A 137 -18.94 -10.14 -0.45
CA ASP A 137 -19.26 -11.57 -0.39
C ASP A 137 -18.05 -12.50 -0.16
N PRO A 138 -16.84 -12.21 -0.70
CA PRO A 138 -15.66 -13.03 -0.42
C PRO A 138 -15.28 -13.11 1.07
N PHE A 139 -15.78 -12.18 1.88
CA PHE A 139 -15.58 -12.16 3.34
C PHE A 139 -16.78 -12.70 4.12
N ALA A 140 -17.82 -13.18 3.43
CA ALA A 140 -18.94 -13.82 4.08
C ALA A 140 -18.49 -15.12 4.73
N THR A 141 -18.84 -15.30 6.00
CA THR A 141 -18.73 -16.59 6.71
C THR A 141 -19.77 -17.55 6.14
N GLN A 142 -19.53 -18.05 4.93
CA GLN A 142 -20.29 -19.13 4.32
C GLN A 142 -19.33 -20.25 3.95
N SER A 143 -19.03 -21.10 4.91
CA SER A 143 -18.50 -22.43 4.62
C SER A 143 -18.89 -23.38 5.75
N THR A 144 -19.18 -24.61 5.35
CA THR A 144 -19.31 -25.76 6.23
C THR A 144 -18.11 -25.88 7.17
N PRO A 145 -18.25 -26.51 8.36
CA PRO A 145 -17.19 -26.62 9.37
C PRO A 145 -15.86 -27.26 8.89
N GLU A 146 -15.81 -27.81 7.68
CA GLU A 146 -14.66 -28.54 7.13
C GLU A 146 -13.68 -27.69 6.31
N GLN A 147 -14.02 -26.43 5.93
CA GLN A 147 -13.18 -25.59 5.07
C GLN A 147 -12.63 -24.33 5.74
N THR A 148 -13.09 -23.99 6.94
CA THR A 148 -12.64 -22.80 7.66
C THR A 148 -11.34 -23.05 8.42
N LEU A 149 -10.31 -22.29 8.09
CA LEU A 149 -9.04 -22.31 8.81
C LEU A 149 -9.23 -21.65 10.19
N PRO A 150 -8.90 -22.33 11.31
CA PRO A 150 -9.07 -21.77 12.64
C PRO A 150 -8.36 -20.42 12.78
N GLY A 151 -9.08 -19.38 13.22
CA GLY A 151 -8.55 -18.03 13.38
C GLY A 151 -8.84 -17.08 12.21
N PHE A 152 -9.10 -17.59 10.99
CA PHE A 152 -9.54 -16.73 9.88
C PHE A 152 -10.98 -16.24 10.04
N ASP A 153 -11.84 -16.94 10.78
CA ASP A 153 -13.23 -16.49 11.03
C ASP A 153 -13.30 -15.08 11.64
N SER A 154 -12.41 -14.79 12.58
CA SER A 154 -12.33 -13.48 13.23
C SER A 154 -11.82 -12.41 12.26
N LEU A 155 -10.81 -12.74 11.44
CA LEU A 155 -10.29 -11.85 10.40
C LEU A 155 -11.35 -11.58 9.33
N LEU A 156 -12.00 -12.62 8.80
CA LEU A 156 -13.05 -12.53 7.79
C LEU A 156 -14.22 -11.69 8.30
N SER A 157 -14.63 -11.90 9.55
CA SER A 157 -15.67 -11.08 10.19
C SER A 157 -15.25 -9.61 10.31
N LEU A 158 -13.99 -9.35 10.68
CA LEU A 158 -13.44 -8.00 10.76
C LEU A 158 -13.40 -7.31 9.39
N LEU A 159 -12.93 -8.02 8.35
CA LEU A 159 -12.86 -7.53 6.98
C LEU A 159 -14.25 -7.30 6.39
N ARG A 160 -15.21 -8.21 6.66
CA ARG A 160 -16.60 -8.04 6.22
C ARG A 160 -17.23 -6.80 6.84
N ASN A 161 -17.05 -6.59 8.14
CA ASN A 161 -17.59 -5.41 8.82
C ASN A 161 -16.95 -4.12 8.28
N ASN A 162 -15.63 -4.09 8.06
CA ASN A 162 -14.96 -2.95 7.43
C ASN A 162 -15.47 -2.71 6.00
N CYS A 163 -15.60 -3.76 5.19
CA CYS A 163 -16.14 -3.68 3.83
C CYS A 163 -17.57 -3.09 3.81
N LEU A 164 -18.44 -3.54 4.70
CA LEU A 164 -19.81 -3.01 4.84
C LEU A 164 -19.84 -1.55 5.29
N VAL A 165 -18.88 -1.10 6.10
CA VAL A 165 -18.75 0.30 6.47
C VAL A 165 -18.34 1.14 5.25
N LEU A 166 -17.39 0.68 4.44
CA LEU A 166 -16.89 1.39 3.27
C LEU A 166 -17.96 1.65 2.20
N ILE A 167 -18.91 0.73 2.01
CA ILE A 167 -20.00 0.88 1.02
C ILE A 167 -21.20 1.69 1.53
N ASN A 168 -21.36 1.84 2.85
CA ASN A 168 -22.51 2.51 3.46
C ASN A 168 -22.18 3.92 4.00
N SER A 169 -20.90 4.19 4.27
CA SER A 169 -20.46 5.38 5.02
C SER A 169 -19.86 6.45 4.12
N SER A 170 -20.52 6.74 3.00
CA SER A 170 -20.17 7.84 2.10
C SER A 170 -20.42 9.20 2.79
N GLY A 171 -19.59 9.56 3.78
CA GLY A 171 -19.54 10.90 4.38
C GLY A 171 -19.52 11.03 5.91
N LEU A 172 -19.44 9.95 6.71
CA LEU A 172 -19.33 10.05 8.18
C LEU A 172 -17.99 9.51 8.70
N ALA A 173 -17.00 10.40 8.80
CA ALA A 173 -15.84 10.18 9.67
C ALA A 173 -16.30 10.20 11.13
N GLY A 174 -16.49 9.03 11.75
CA GLY A 174 -16.92 8.97 13.15
C GLY A 174 -17.26 7.58 13.71
N ALA A 175 -17.47 6.56 12.89
CA ALA A 175 -17.50 5.19 13.40
C ALA A 175 -16.06 4.70 13.60
N THR A 176 -15.82 3.85 14.60
CA THR A 176 -14.53 3.25 14.96
C THR A 176 -13.92 2.45 13.80
N GLU A 177 -13.39 3.14 12.81
CA GLU A 177 -12.75 2.59 11.64
C GLU A 177 -11.37 2.09 12.06
N LYS A 178 -11.16 0.78 11.97
CA LYS A 178 -9.79 0.24 12.00
C LYS A 178 -9.11 0.72 10.73
N THR A 179 -8.00 1.44 10.87
CA THR A 179 -7.26 1.95 9.71
C THR A 179 -6.73 0.79 8.85
N GLY A 180 -6.45 1.03 7.57
CA GLY A 180 -5.88 0.03 6.68
C GLY A 180 -4.62 -0.63 7.27
N GLU A 181 -3.79 0.12 7.98
CA GLU A 181 -2.57 -0.36 8.63
C GLU A 181 -2.88 -1.35 9.76
N ALA A 182 -3.93 -1.08 10.54
CA ALA A 182 -4.37 -1.98 11.59
C ALA A 182 -4.87 -3.31 10.99
N LEU A 183 -5.64 -3.25 9.90
CA LEU A 183 -6.11 -4.44 9.19
C LEU A 183 -4.95 -5.23 8.57
N LEU A 184 -3.97 -4.55 7.97
CA LEU A 184 -2.78 -5.18 7.41
C LEU A 184 -1.97 -5.92 8.49
N THR A 185 -1.86 -5.31 9.68
CA THR A 185 -1.21 -5.93 10.84
C THR A 185 -1.94 -7.18 11.31
N VAL A 186 -3.29 -7.13 11.39
CA VAL A 186 -4.09 -8.31 11.76
C VAL A 186 -3.92 -9.41 10.71
N LEU A 187 -3.96 -9.08 9.42
CA LEU A 187 -3.73 -10.03 8.33
C LEU A 187 -2.39 -10.75 8.50
N ALA A 188 -1.29 -10.00 8.67
CA ALA A 188 0.05 -10.56 8.83
C ALA A 188 0.19 -11.45 10.08
N ASN A 189 -0.48 -11.10 11.18
CA ASN A 189 -0.45 -11.91 12.40
C ASN A 189 -1.28 -13.21 12.26
N VAL A 190 -2.41 -13.15 11.56
CA VAL A 190 -3.26 -14.34 11.34
C VAL A 190 -2.59 -15.30 10.35
N THR A 191 -1.88 -14.79 9.33
CA THR A 191 -1.06 -15.62 8.45
C THR A 191 0.09 -16.30 9.20
N ASP A 192 0.62 -15.69 10.26
CA ASP A 192 1.63 -16.32 11.12
C ASP A 192 1.07 -17.48 11.95
N VAL A 193 -0.12 -17.31 12.55
CA VAL A 193 -0.76 -18.36 13.37
C VAL A 193 -1.02 -19.63 12.57
N LEU A 194 -1.46 -19.50 11.31
CA LEU A 194 -1.73 -20.67 10.47
C LEU A 194 -0.48 -21.43 10.04
N GLN A 195 0.64 -20.72 9.82
CA GLN A 195 1.91 -21.37 9.50
C GLN A 195 2.40 -22.26 10.66
N LEU A 196 1.95 -22.00 11.89
CA LEU A 196 2.30 -22.77 13.10
C LEU A 196 1.36 -23.96 13.37
N GLN A 197 0.09 -23.89 13.00
CA GLN A 197 -0.91 -24.92 13.30
C GLN A 197 -0.85 -26.17 12.40
N SER A 198 -0.03 -26.16 11.35
CA SER A 198 0.09 -27.29 10.42
C SER A 198 1.26 -28.23 10.72
N ASN A 199 1.96 -28.04 11.83
CA ASN A 199 2.95 -29.02 12.30
C ASN A 199 2.22 -30.27 12.81
N GLY A 200 1.95 -31.23 11.92
CA GLY A 200 1.56 -32.60 12.30
C GLY A 200 0.48 -33.29 11.47
N GLN A 201 -0.14 -32.63 10.49
CA GLN A 201 -1.13 -33.28 9.61
C GLN A 201 -0.82 -32.89 8.17
N GLY A 202 -0.54 -33.90 7.33
CA GLY A 202 -0.03 -33.75 5.96
C GLY A 202 -0.75 -32.67 5.15
N GLY A 203 0.03 -31.97 4.33
CA GLY A 203 -0.42 -30.80 3.57
C GLY A 203 -1.72 -31.07 2.81
N ASN A 204 -2.76 -30.30 3.13
CA ASN A 204 -4.02 -30.30 2.41
C ASN A 204 -3.97 -29.13 1.42
N SER A 205 -3.81 -29.42 0.13
CA SER A 205 -3.80 -28.45 -0.98
C SER A 205 -4.98 -27.49 -0.90
N GLY A 206 -6.16 -27.98 -0.52
CA GLY A 206 -7.35 -27.15 -0.30
C GLY A 206 -7.16 -26.08 0.77
N LYS A 207 -6.46 -26.37 1.87
CA LYS A 207 -6.15 -25.37 2.93
C LYS A 207 -5.18 -24.30 2.43
N VAL A 208 -4.17 -24.68 1.64
CA VAL A 208 -3.22 -23.72 1.04
C VAL A 208 -3.95 -22.81 0.07
N THR A 209 -4.77 -23.38 -0.81
CA THR A 209 -5.60 -22.63 -1.76
C THR A 209 -6.52 -21.64 -1.04
N THR A 210 -7.21 -22.06 0.03
CA THR A 210 -8.06 -21.17 0.83
C THR A 210 -7.25 -20.05 1.48
N LEU A 211 -6.06 -20.33 2.02
CA LEU A 211 -5.19 -19.32 2.62
C LEU A 211 -4.74 -18.28 1.61
N LEU A 212 -4.16 -18.70 0.48
CA LEU A 212 -3.62 -17.81 -0.54
C LEU A 212 -4.71 -16.90 -1.11
N ARG A 213 -5.88 -17.47 -1.45
CA ARG A 213 -7.05 -16.72 -1.91
C ARG A 213 -7.55 -15.72 -0.87
N THR A 214 -7.64 -16.13 0.39
CA THR A 214 -8.14 -15.24 1.45
C THR A 214 -7.18 -14.08 1.67
N VAL A 215 -5.87 -14.34 1.63
CA VAL A 215 -4.85 -13.29 1.74
C VAL A 215 -4.95 -12.31 0.56
N GLU A 216 -5.08 -12.80 -0.68
CA GLU A 216 -5.23 -11.94 -1.86
C GLU A 216 -6.49 -11.04 -1.73
N ASN A 217 -7.64 -11.63 -1.42
CA ASN A 217 -8.90 -10.88 -1.26
C ASN A 217 -8.78 -9.84 -0.13
N SER A 218 -8.16 -10.21 0.99
CA SER A 218 -7.94 -9.30 2.12
C SER A 218 -7.09 -8.11 1.72
N ILE A 219 -5.99 -8.36 1.00
CA ILE A 219 -5.08 -7.29 0.53
C ILE A 219 -5.80 -6.32 -0.39
N ARG A 220 -6.61 -6.80 -1.34
CA ARG A 220 -7.35 -5.95 -2.27
C ARG A 220 -8.32 -5.01 -1.56
N LEU A 221 -8.90 -5.45 -0.45
CA LEU A 221 -9.73 -4.59 0.42
C LEU A 221 -8.88 -3.59 1.22
N ILE A 222 -7.75 -4.02 1.78
CA ILE A 222 -6.95 -3.25 2.73
C ILE A 222 -6.08 -2.19 2.05
N ALA A 223 -5.40 -2.54 0.96
CA ALA A 223 -4.36 -1.70 0.36
C ALA A 223 -4.84 -0.27 -0.03
N PRO A 224 -6.05 -0.07 -0.60
CA PRO A 224 -6.56 1.26 -0.89
C PRO A 224 -6.81 2.14 0.35
N GLN A 225 -7.04 1.51 1.52
CA GLN A 225 -7.31 2.19 2.80
C GLN A 225 -6.05 2.57 3.58
N LEU A 226 -4.87 2.15 3.11
CA LEU A 226 -3.60 2.61 3.70
C LEU A 226 -3.51 4.12 3.55
N ARG A 227 -2.82 4.80 4.46
CA ARG A 227 -2.60 6.25 4.44
C ARG A 227 -1.24 6.59 3.87
N GLU A 228 -0.23 5.84 4.29
CA GLU A 228 1.14 5.99 3.81
C GLU A 228 1.28 5.54 2.35
N ASN A 229 2.28 6.09 1.67
CA ASN A 229 2.65 5.67 0.32
C ASN A 229 3.42 4.36 0.31
N VAL A 230 4.12 4.03 1.41
CA VAL A 230 4.85 2.78 1.58
C VAL A 230 4.52 2.24 2.96
N SER A 231 4.03 1.00 3.02
CA SER A 231 3.73 0.29 4.27
C SER A 231 4.53 -1.00 4.31
N ARG A 232 5.22 -1.24 5.43
CA ARG A 232 6.05 -2.44 5.64
C ARG A 232 5.64 -3.14 6.93
N ILE A 233 5.41 -4.44 6.84
CA ILE A 233 5.17 -5.30 7.99
C ILE A 233 6.18 -6.44 7.97
N ASN A 234 6.78 -6.70 9.12
CA ASN A 234 7.73 -7.79 9.28
C ASN A 234 7.42 -8.51 10.60
N THR A 235 6.90 -9.72 10.50
CA THR A 235 6.58 -10.59 11.64
C THR A 235 7.55 -11.79 11.66
N SER A 236 7.31 -12.75 12.56
CA SER A 236 8.16 -13.95 12.63
C SER A 236 7.96 -14.88 11.42
N HIS A 237 6.77 -14.90 10.82
CA HIS A 237 6.46 -15.80 9.69
C HIS A 237 5.96 -15.11 8.41
N THR A 238 5.78 -13.80 8.40
CA THR A 238 5.25 -13.05 7.25
C THR A 238 6.02 -11.73 7.08
N GLU A 239 6.29 -11.38 5.85
CA GLU A 239 6.84 -10.08 5.49
C GLU A 239 6.01 -9.47 4.36
N VAL A 240 5.63 -8.21 4.51
CA VAL A 240 4.74 -7.52 3.59
C VAL A 240 5.34 -6.17 3.26
N GLU A 241 5.44 -5.86 1.98
CA GLU A 241 5.69 -4.50 1.49
C GLU A 241 4.57 -4.10 0.53
N VAL A 242 3.92 -2.97 0.82
CA VAL A 242 2.86 -2.38 0.00
C VAL A 242 3.30 -0.99 -0.41
N VAL A 243 3.21 -0.70 -1.71
CA VAL A 243 3.33 0.66 -2.24
C VAL A 243 1.99 1.10 -2.77
N VAL A 244 1.55 2.30 -2.36
CA VAL A 244 0.31 2.91 -2.81
C VAL A 244 0.63 4.28 -3.40
N ARG A 245 0.09 4.55 -4.58
CA ARG A 245 0.14 5.85 -5.23
C ARG A 245 -1.27 6.39 -5.34
N ARG A 246 -1.45 7.65 -4.93
CA ARG A 246 -2.72 8.38 -5.01
C ARG A 246 -2.45 9.62 -5.84
N ASP A 247 -2.97 9.63 -7.05
CA ASP A 247 -2.67 10.65 -8.05
C ASP A 247 -3.96 10.93 -8.85
N ARG A 248 -4.12 12.14 -9.40
CA ARG A 248 -5.28 12.44 -10.26
C ARG A 248 -5.15 11.78 -11.65
N THR A 249 -3.93 11.48 -12.04
CA THR A 249 -3.59 10.86 -13.32
C THR A 249 -2.89 9.52 -13.07
N PRO A 250 -3.06 8.53 -13.97
CA PRO A 250 -2.36 7.25 -13.89
C PRO A 250 -0.84 7.44 -13.72
N PRO A 251 -0.20 6.94 -12.65
CA PRO A 251 1.25 6.95 -12.53
C PRO A 251 1.88 6.04 -13.60
N ARG A 252 3.15 6.30 -13.94
CA ARG A 252 3.90 5.56 -14.95
C ARG A 252 5.29 5.19 -14.48
N GLY A 253 5.87 4.16 -15.11
CA GLY A 253 7.25 3.75 -14.88
C GLY A 253 7.41 2.63 -13.86
N PRO A 254 8.66 2.36 -13.44
CA PRO A 254 9.01 1.14 -12.72
C PRO A 254 8.52 1.15 -11.28
N VAL A 255 8.12 -0.03 -10.81
CA VAL A 255 7.77 -0.34 -9.43
C VAL A 255 8.66 -1.48 -8.97
N ARG A 256 9.37 -1.25 -7.86
CA ARG A 256 10.26 -2.25 -7.26
C ARG A 256 9.95 -2.42 -5.79
N LEU A 257 9.67 -3.66 -5.42
CA LEU A 257 9.40 -4.11 -4.06
C LEU A 257 10.47 -5.14 -3.70
N THR A 258 11.04 -5.08 -2.51
CA THR A 258 12.17 -5.95 -2.15
C THR A 258 12.19 -6.27 -0.67
N ASN A 259 12.54 -7.51 -0.37
CA ASN A 259 12.91 -7.96 0.96
C ASN A 259 14.20 -8.79 0.93
N GLU A 260 14.54 -9.46 2.04
CA GLU A 260 15.76 -10.25 2.18
C GLU A 260 15.83 -11.49 1.26
N ASN A 261 14.71 -11.94 0.68
CA ASN A 261 14.63 -13.20 -0.07
C ASN A 261 13.98 -13.11 -1.45
N ILE A 262 13.33 -12.00 -1.77
CA ILE A 262 12.65 -11.79 -3.03
C ILE A 262 12.68 -10.31 -3.42
N GLN A 263 12.81 -10.07 -4.71
CA GLN A 263 12.60 -8.79 -5.34
C GLN A 263 11.57 -8.94 -6.45
N LEU A 264 10.62 -8.02 -6.49
CA LEU A 264 9.64 -7.86 -7.56
C LEU A 264 9.97 -6.59 -8.34
N ASP A 265 10.13 -6.72 -9.65
CA ASP A 265 10.16 -5.61 -10.59
C ASP A 265 8.91 -5.68 -11.50
N THR A 266 8.15 -4.59 -11.55
CA THR A 266 6.94 -4.43 -12.37
C THR A 266 6.78 -2.96 -12.78
N THR A 267 5.66 -2.58 -13.37
CA THR A 267 5.36 -1.24 -13.86
C THR A 267 4.03 -0.73 -13.30
N TRP A 268 3.87 0.59 -13.18
CA TRP A 268 2.58 1.17 -12.81
C TRP A 268 1.52 0.87 -13.87
N GLU A 269 1.92 0.77 -15.13
CA GLU A 269 1.10 0.32 -16.26
C GLU A 269 0.50 -1.07 -15.98
N THR A 270 1.30 -2.03 -15.50
CA THR A 270 0.82 -3.35 -15.09
C THR A 270 -0.12 -3.27 -13.87
N ALA A 271 0.21 -2.43 -12.89
CA ALA A 271 -0.57 -2.28 -11.68
C ALA A 271 -1.94 -1.61 -11.91
N ILE A 272 -2.03 -0.74 -12.91
CA ILE A 272 -3.25 -0.03 -13.31
C ILE A 272 -4.07 -0.88 -14.27
N GLY A 273 -3.41 -1.53 -15.24
CA GLY A 273 -4.09 -2.24 -16.32
C GLY A 273 -4.71 -1.25 -17.31
N ASP A 274 -6.04 -1.18 -17.33
CA ASP A 274 -6.78 -0.22 -18.15
C ASP A 274 -6.77 1.17 -17.51
N ASP A 275 -6.07 2.13 -18.14
CA ASP A 275 -5.90 3.48 -17.62
C ASP A 275 -7.11 4.40 -17.87
N THR A 276 -8.09 3.97 -18.70
CA THR A 276 -9.26 4.78 -19.05
C THR A 276 -10.15 5.08 -17.84
N ASN A 277 -10.26 4.14 -16.91
CA ASN A 277 -11.06 4.27 -15.68
C ASN A 277 -10.19 4.27 -14.41
N PHE A 278 -9.00 4.86 -14.46
CA PHE A 278 -8.14 4.96 -13.29
C PHE A 278 -8.87 5.61 -12.10
N PRO A 279 -8.94 4.94 -10.92
CA PRO A 279 -9.79 5.37 -9.81
C PRO A 279 -9.21 6.50 -8.96
N GLY A 280 -7.99 6.95 -9.25
CA GLY A 280 -7.26 7.93 -8.45
C GLY A 280 -6.24 7.30 -7.50
N PHE A 281 -6.09 5.97 -7.53
CA PHE A 281 -5.04 5.27 -6.82
C PHE A 281 -4.60 4.00 -7.57
N ALA A 282 -3.37 3.58 -7.32
CA ALA A 282 -2.83 2.27 -7.71
C ALA A 282 -2.00 1.71 -6.56
N PHE A 283 -1.91 0.38 -6.48
CA PHE A 283 -1.02 -0.26 -5.52
C PHE A 283 -0.32 -1.47 -6.12
N ALA A 284 0.82 -1.82 -5.53
CA ALA A 284 1.49 -3.09 -5.72
C ALA A 284 1.92 -3.63 -4.35
N ILE A 285 1.79 -4.93 -4.16
CA ILE A 285 2.15 -5.61 -2.93
C ILE A 285 3.05 -6.81 -3.21
N LEU A 286 4.01 -7.00 -2.31
CA LEU A 286 4.83 -8.19 -2.21
C LEU A 286 4.70 -8.76 -0.80
N LEU A 287 4.07 -9.93 -0.69
CA LEU A 287 3.94 -10.65 0.57
C LEU A 287 4.79 -11.91 0.50
N SER A 288 5.69 -12.12 1.45
CA SER A 288 6.55 -13.29 1.56
C SER A 288 6.21 -14.09 2.81
N TYR A 289 5.95 -15.38 2.65
CA TYR A 289 5.72 -16.30 3.76
C TYR A 289 7.03 -16.99 4.16
N LYS A 290 7.47 -16.79 5.40
CA LYS A 290 8.76 -17.31 5.89
C LYS A 290 8.72 -18.80 6.24
N SER A 291 7.54 -19.36 6.52
CA SER A 291 7.38 -20.75 6.99
C SER A 291 6.37 -21.58 6.19
N LEU A 292 5.75 -21.05 5.13
CA LEU A 292 4.72 -21.77 4.34
C LEU A 292 5.22 -23.03 3.63
N GLN A 293 6.54 -23.21 3.50
CA GLN A 293 7.15 -24.40 2.90
C GLN A 293 6.70 -25.69 3.60
N THR A 294 6.39 -25.62 4.90
CA THR A 294 5.90 -26.76 5.69
C THR A 294 4.48 -27.20 5.33
N LEU A 295 3.67 -26.31 4.72
CA LEU A 295 2.25 -26.57 4.42
C LEU A 295 2.05 -27.32 3.11
N THR A 296 2.93 -27.07 2.13
CA THR A 296 2.91 -27.81 0.88
C THR A 296 3.58 -29.15 1.14
N ASN A 297 2.97 -30.26 0.71
CA ASN A 297 3.56 -31.62 0.76
C ASN A 297 4.81 -31.76 -0.16
N SER A 298 5.48 -30.64 -0.44
CA SER A 298 6.62 -30.41 -1.31
C SER A 298 7.73 -29.62 -0.57
N SER A 299 7.70 -29.58 0.76
CA SER A 299 8.70 -28.89 1.60
C SER A 299 10.15 -29.24 1.24
N GLU A 300 10.41 -30.49 0.87
CA GLU A 300 11.76 -30.94 0.45
C GLU A 300 12.16 -30.47 -0.97
N GLN A 301 11.19 -30.02 -1.78
CA GLN A 301 11.39 -29.60 -3.17
C GLN A 301 11.45 -28.08 -3.34
N LEU A 302 10.95 -27.30 -2.38
CA LEU A 302 11.03 -25.84 -2.46
C LEU A 302 12.47 -25.32 -2.25
N SER A 303 12.86 -24.35 -3.08
CA SER A 303 14.17 -23.67 -3.03
C SER A 303 14.10 -22.22 -2.60
N SER A 304 12.88 -21.68 -2.49
CA SER A 304 12.61 -20.30 -2.10
C SER A 304 11.48 -20.25 -1.07
N ARG A 305 11.28 -19.07 -0.48
CA ARG A 305 10.01 -18.75 0.19
C ARG A 305 8.89 -18.67 -0.86
N VAL A 306 7.67 -18.96 -0.41
CA VAL A 306 6.46 -18.69 -1.20
C VAL A 306 6.16 -17.20 -1.07
N VAL A 307 5.78 -16.57 -2.17
CA VAL A 307 5.47 -15.13 -2.20
C VAL A 307 4.16 -14.89 -2.94
N THR A 308 3.32 -13.99 -2.46
CA THR A 308 2.10 -13.54 -3.15
C THR A 308 2.33 -12.14 -3.69
N VAL A 309 2.05 -11.96 -4.98
CA VAL A 309 2.08 -10.66 -5.65
C VAL A 309 0.67 -10.28 -6.07
N SER A 310 0.26 -9.07 -5.74
CA SER A 310 -1.03 -8.51 -6.15
C SER A 310 -0.90 -7.03 -6.46
N VAL A 311 -1.77 -6.53 -7.31
CA VAL A 311 -1.81 -5.13 -7.74
C VAL A 311 -3.25 -4.64 -7.80
N SER A 312 -3.44 -3.34 -7.98
CA SER A 312 -4.78 -2.74 -8.10
C SER A 312 -5.59 -3.27 -9.28
N ASN A 313 -4.95 -3.60 -10.40
CA ASN A 313 -5.59 -4.22 -11.56
C ASN A 313 -6.24 -5.56 -11.16
N PRO A 314 -7.55 -5.76 -11.41
CA PRO A 314 -8.22 -7.04 -11.17
C PRO A 314 -7.97 -8.08 -12.27
N ASN A 315 -7.63 -7.64 -13.49
CA ASN A 315 -7.42 -8.51 -14.64
C ASN A 315 -5.93 -8.88 -14.77
N THR A 316 -5.51 -9.88 -13.99
CA THR A 316 -4.09 -10.25 -13.85
C THR A 316 -3.76 -11.62 -14.41
N THR A 317 -4.65 -12.24 -15.18
CA THR A 317 -4.47 -13.57 -15.77
C THR A 317 -3.61 -13.57 -17.03
N ASN A 318 -3.55 -12.43 -17.74
CA ASN A 318 -2.75 -12.26 -18.95
C ASN A 318 -2.21 -10.83 -19.03
N LEU A 319 -1.02 -10.63 -18.47
CA LEU A 319 -0.37 -9.33 -18.42
C LEU A 319 0.30 -9.02 -19.76
N SER A 320 0.12 -7.80 -20.24
CA SER A 320 0.80 -7.29 -21.45
C SER A 320 2.32 -7.24 -21.28
N GLU A 321 2.78 -6.89 -20.07
CA GLU A 321 4.19 -6.94 -19.67
C GLU A 321 4.36 -7.95 -18.54
N PRO A 322 5.31 -8.89 -18.63
CA PRO A 322 5.54 -9.87 -17.57
C PRO A 322 6.17 -9.22 -16.35
N ILE A 323 5.81 -9.70 -15.16
CA ILE A 323 6.51 -9.35 -13.93
C ILE A 323 7.82 -10.12 -13.81
N ILE A 324 8.82 -9.48 -13.22
CA ILE A 324 10.11 -10.12 -12.94
C ILE A 324 10.25 -10.35 -11.43
N LEU A 325 10.52 -11.61 -11.06
CA LEU A 325 10.73 -12.04 -9.70
C LEU A 325 12.15 -12.58 -9.54
N THR A 326 12.96 -11.96 -8.69
CA THR A 326 14.30 -12.44 -8.36
C THR A 326 14.27 -13.08 -6.98
N PHE A 327 14.34 -14.41 -6.94
CA PHE A 327 14.31 -15.21 -5.73
C PHE A 327 15.72 -15.54 -5.24
N ASN A 328 15.96 -15.34 -3.94
CA ASN A 328 17.16 -15.81 -3.27
C ASN A 328 16.94 -17.27 -2.84
N HIS A 329 17.92 -18.13 -3.12
CA HIS A 329 17.86 -19.52 -2.73
C HIS A 329 17.99 -19.66 -1.21
N LEU A 330 17.12 -20.47 -0.60
CA LEU A 330 17.20 -20.78 0.85
C LEU A 330 18.48 -21.51 1.21
N LYS A 331 18.99 -22.31 0.27
CA LYS A 331 20.26 -23.03 0.36
C LYS A 331 20.95 -22.88 -1.00
N SER A 332 22.20 -22.45 -0.98
CA SER A 332 23.01 -22.37 -2.21
C SER A 332 23.07 -23.74 -2.87
N SER A 333 22.72 -23.81 -4.16
CA SER A 333 22.64 -25.06 -4.91
C SER A 333 22.75 -24.78 -6.40
N ASP A 334 23.59 -25.54 -7.10
CA ASP A 334 23.68 -25.54 -8.57
C ASP A 334 22.56 -26.37 -9.23
N ALA A 335 21.56 -26.81 -8.46
CA ALA A 335 20.45 -27.57 -8.99
C ALA A 335 19.56 -26.70 -9.89
N ASN A 336 19.06 -27.29 -10.99
CA ASN A 336 18.09 -26.63 -11.84
C ASN A 336 16.82 -26.29 -11.03
N THR A 337 16.56 -24.99 -10.91
CA THR A 337 15.38 -24.42 -10.27
C THR A 337 14.33 -24.07 -11.32
N THR A 338 13.07 -24.36 -11.01
CA THR A 338 11.93 -24.08 -11.88
C THR A 338 11.02 -23.06 -11.22
N CYS A 339 10.71 -21.99 -11.94
CA CYS A 339 9.73 -20.99 -11.53
C CYS A 339 8.33 -21.60 -11.61
N VAL A 340 7.59 -21.56 -10.50
CA VAL A 340 6.22 -22.05 -10.43
C VAL A 340 5.30 -21.04 -9.77
N TYR A 341 4.02 -21.17 -10.08
CA TYR A 341 2.94 -20.47 -9.39
C TYR A 341 1.92 -21.46 -8.85
N TRP A 342 1.13 -21.04 -7.86
CA TRP A 342 0.05 -21.84 -7.32
C TRP A 342 -1.17 -21.74 -8.23
N SER A 343 -1.48 -22.80 -8.97
CA SER A 343 -2.75 -22.92 -9.67
C SER A 343 -3.84 -23.30 -8.66
N GLU A 344 -4.99 -22.65 -8.75
CA GLU A 344 -6.18 -23.00 -7.97
C GLU A 344 -7.05 -24.06 -8.66
N ASP A 345 -6.60 -24.63 -9.79
CA ASP A 345 -7.33 -25.70 -10.48
C ASP A 345 -7.46 -26.95 -9.59
N GLY A 346 -8.68 -27.49 -9.48
CA GLY A 346 -8.97 -28.63 -8.62
C GLY A 346 -8.85 -28.26 -7.14
N GLU A 347 -7.99 -28.96 -6.39
CA GLU A 347 -7.70 -28.63 -4.98
C GLU A 347 -6.50 -27.66 -4.83
N GLY A 348 -5.83 -27.36 -5.94
CA GLY A 348 -4.67 -26.48 -6.03
C GLY A 348 -3.33 -27.23 -6.11
N ALA A 349 -2.43 -26.75 -6.97
CA ALA A 349 -1.13 -27.36 -7.23
C ALA A 349 -0.12 -26.36 -7.82
N TRP A 350 1.18 -26.65 -7.69
CA TRP A 350 2.23 -25.90 -8.36
C TRP A 350 2.20 -26.14 -9.88
N SER A 351 2.21 -25.07 -10.66
CA SER A 351 2.19 -25.08 -12.13
C SER A 351 3.32 -24.20 -12.69
N ILE A 352 3.85 -24.60 -13.85
CA ILE A 352 4.87 -23.86 -14.60
C ILE A 352 4.27 -22.91 -15.64
N GLN A 353 2.97 -22.99 -15.90
CA GLN A 353 2.34 -22.29 -17.02
C GLN A 353 2.41 -20.76 -16.84
N GLY A 354 2.78 -20.05 -17.91
CA GLY A 354 2.90 -18.60 -17.87
C GLY A 354 4.09 -18.07 -17.07
N CYS A 355 5.00 -18.93 -16.58
CA CYS A 355 6.23 -18.55 -15.91
C CYS A 355 7.45 -19.22 -16.56
N ALA A 356 8.53 -18.46 -16.72
CA ALA A 356 9.79 -18.95 -17.28
C ALA A 356 10.98 -18.55 -16.40
N SER A 357 11.94 -19.47 -16.21
CA SER A 357 13.23 -19.17 -15.60
C SER A 357 14.11 -18.44 -16.61
N VAL A 358 14.35 -17.15 -16.40
CA VAL A 358 15.15 -16.30 -17.31
C VAL A 358 16.65 -16.54 -17.09
N MET A 359 17.06 -16.60 -15.82
CA MET A 359 18.43 -16.93 -15.42
C MET A 359 18.41 -17.59 -14.05
N SER A 360 19.36 -18.47 -13.79
CA SER A 360 19.56 -19.10 -12.48
C SER A 360 21.05 -19.29 -12.23
N ASN A 361 21.47 -19.05 -11.00
CA ASN A 361 22.81 -19.33 -10.50
C ASN A 361 22.72 -20.03 -9.14
N SER A 362 23.85 -20.32 -8.49
CA SER A 362 23.87 -21.05 -7.22
C SER A 362 23.10 -20.37 -6.08
N THR A 363 22.95 -19.05 -6.16
CA THR A 363 22.40 -18.21 -5.08
C THR A 363 21.02 -17.63 -5.38
N HIS A 364 20.65 -17.44 -6.64
CA HIS A 364 19.44 -16.73 -7.05
C HIS A 364 18.88 -17.24 -8.37
N THR A 365 17.56 -17.17 -8.53
CA THR A 365 16.85 -17.42 -9.79
C THR A 365 15.96 -16.24 -10.14
N VAL A 366 15.95 -15.85 -11.40
CA VAL A 366 15.07 -14.81 -11.95
C VAL A 366 13.97 -15.48 -12.78
N CYS A 367 12.73 -15.19 -12.41
CA CYS A 367 11.52 -15.66 -13.07
C CYS A 367 10.84 -14.52 -13.82
N SER A 368 10.32 -14.81 -15.01
CA SER A 368 9.43 -13.94 -15.78
C SER A 368 8.06 -14.59 -15.86
N CYS A 369 7.02 -13.93 -15.33
CA CYS A 369 5.67 -14.46 -15.28
C CYS A 369 4.65 -13.51 -15.94
N THR A 370 3.73 -14.05 -16.73
CA THR A 370 2.72 -13.30 -17.49
C THR A 370 1.37 -13.19 -16.78
N HIS A 371 1.32 -13.50 -15.49
CA HIS A 371 0.15 -13.39 -14.63
C HIS A 371 0.59 -13.08 -13.20
N LEU A 372 -0.36 -12.73 -12.34
CA LEU A 372 -0.13 -12.59 -10.89
C LEU A 372 -0.79 -13.75 -10.13
N SER A 373 -0.10 -14.21 -9.09
CA SER A 373 -0.50 -15.32 -8.24
C SER A 373 0.42 -15.37 -7.00
N SER A 374 0.47 -16.53 -6.35
CA SER A 374 1.53 -16.91 -5.42
C SER A 374 2.60 -17.72 -6.16
N PHE A 375 3.87 -17.39 -5.96
CA PHE A 375 5.02 -17.92 -6.68
C PHE A 375 6.04 -18.57 -5.75
N ALA A 376 6.80 -19.51 -6.30
CA ALA A 376 7.95 -20.12 -5.64
C ALA A 376 8.94 -20.74 -6.64
N LEU A 377 10.07 -21.24 -6.12
CA LEU A 377 11.02 -22.07 -6.86
C LEU A 377 10.93 -23.53 -6.40
N LEU A 378 10.84 -24.47 -7.35
CA LEU A 378 11.00 -25.91 -7.11
C LEU A 378 12.34 -26.42 -7.64
N ARG A 379 12.96 -27.39 -6.96
CA ARG A 379 14.14 -28.13 -7.45
C ARG A 379 13.73 -29.23 -8.39
N GLY A 380 14.52 -29.43 -9.43
CA GLY A 380 14.64 -30.76 -10.04
C GLY A 380 13.44 -31.24 -10.85
N ILE A 381 12.57 -30.35 -11.33
CA ILE A 381 11.67 -30.71 -12.43
C ILE A 381 12.52 -30.76 -13.70
N GLN A 382 13.19 -31.89 -13.95
CA GLN A 382 13.84 -32.10 -15.24
C GLN A 382 12.76 -32.15 -16.33
N GLU A 383 12.81 -31.21 -17.26
CA GLU A 383 12.32 -31.50 -18.61
C GLU A 383 13.11 -32.71 -19.12
N ASN A 384 12.47 -33.85 -19.29
CA ASN A 384 13.06 -34.99 -20.01
C ASN A 384 13.26 -34.58 -21.48
N LYS A 385 14.37 -33.90 -21.76
CA LYS A 385 14.81 -33.60 -23.12
C LYS A 385 15.52 -34.84 -23.65
N VAL A 386 14.76 -35.83 -24.12
CA VAL A 386 15.32 -37.00 -24.82
C VAL A 386 15.63 -36.56 -26.24
N ILE A 387 16.93 -36.42 -26.56
CA ILE A 387 17.39 -36.20 -27.94
C ILE A 387 17.42 -37.56 -28.63
N HIS A 388 16.55 -37.77 -29.61
CA HIS A 388 16.72 -38.82 -30.61
C HIS A 388 16.72 -38.21 -32.01
N ASN A 389 17.85 -38.38 -32.72
CA ASN A 389 18.05 -38.10 -34.14
C ASN A 389 17.46 -36.76 -34.65
N ASN A 390 17.90 -35.63 -34.08
CA ASN A 390 17.66 -34.27 -34.59
C ASN A 390 16.18 -33.85 -34.82
N THR A 391 15.21 -34.51 -34.18
CA THR A 391 13.83 -34.03 -34.09
C THR A 391 13.44 -33.79 -32.63
N VAL A 392 12.90 -32.61 -32.34
CA VAL A 392 12.37 -32.26 -31.01
C VAL A 392 10.88 -32.59 -30.97
N GLU A 393 10.49 -33.62 -30.23
CA GLU A 393 9.09 -33.90 -29.87
C GLU A 393 8.86 -33.61 -28.37
N LEU A 394 7.83 -32.82 -28.07
CA LEU A 394 7.38 -32.51 -26.71
C LEU A 394 6.57 -33.70 -26.17
N LEU A 395 7.18 -34.56 -25.35
CA LEU A 395 6.43 -35.57 -24.60
C LEU A 395 5.90 -34.99 -23.28
N ARG A 396 4.57 -34.89 -23.17
CA ARG A 396 3.86 -34.72 -21.91
C ARG A 396 4.29 -35.83 -20.95
N GLY A 397 4.97 -35.46 -19.87
CA GLY A 397 5.27 -36.36 -18.75
C GLY A 397 3.97 -36.94 -18.18
N LYS A 398 3.75 -38.23 -18.41
CA LYS A 398 2.73 -39.03 -17.71
C LYS A 398 3.30 -39.52 -16.38
N ARG A 399 2.49 -39.32 -15.34
CA ARG A 399 2.43 -39.95 -14.01
C ARG A 399 3.21 -39.30 -12.86
N PHE A 400 2.46 -38.55 -12.05
CA PHE A 400 2.25 -38.84 -10.63
C PHE A 400 0.80 -38.45 -10.26
N LEU A 401 -0.12 -39.36 -10.55
CA LEU A 401 -1.44 -39.48 -9.92
C LEU A 401 -1.54 -40.95 -9.51
N ASP A 402 -2.14 -41.19 -8.34
CA ASP A 402 -2.34 -42.46 -7.63
C ASP A 402 -1.19 -42.88 -6.69
N LEU A 403 -1.20 -42.33 -5.47
CA LEU A 403 -1.33 -43.08 -4.20
C LEU A 403 -1.47 -42.14 -2.99
#